data_AF-A0A316MZS6-F1
#
_entry.id   AF-A0A316MZS6-F1
#
_cell.length_a   1.000
_cell.length_b   1.000
_cell.length_c   1.000
_cell.angle_alpha   90.00
_cell.angle_beta   90.00
_cell.angle_gamma   90.00
#
_symmetry.space_group_name_H-M   'P 1'
#
loop_
_entity.id
_entity.type
_entity.pdbx_description
1 polymer ?
#
loop_
_entity_poly.entity_id
_entity_poly.type
_entity_poly.pdbx_seq_one_letter_code
_entity_poly.pdbx_strand_id
1 'polypeptide(L)' 'MKRKDILKKLRDAGFTFAEGGNHTRILKDGRYVTVVGRHNEIDDRMVKVIERQTGIRIL' A
#
# COMPACT_ATOMS: atom_id res chain seq x y z
N MET A 1 -8.34 0.30 -8.95
CA MET A 1 -8.66 -0.08 -7.55
C MET A 1 -8.63 1.16 -6.67
N LYS A 2 -9.53 1.31 -5.69
CA LYS A 2 -9.53 2.51 -4.83
C LYS A 2 -8.37 2.43 -3.83
N ARG A 3 -7.66 3.54 -3.64
CA ARG A 3 -6.60 3.69 -2.64
C ARG A 3 -7.06 3.29 -1.24
N LYS A 4 -8.31 3.63 -0.87
CA LYS A 4 -8.89 3.30 0.44
C LYS A 4 -8.96 1.79 0.69
N ASP A 5 -9.35 1.00 -0.32
CA ASP A 5 -9.44 -0.46 -0.21
C ASP A 5 -8.07 -1.10 -0.03
N ILE A 6 -7.07 -0.63 -0.79
CA ILE A 6 -5.67 -1.07 -0.65
C ILE A 6 -5.16 -0.79 0.76
N LEU A 7 -5.32 0.45 1.24
CA LEU A 7 -4.87 0.84 2.58
C LEU A 7 -5.61 0.05 3.67
N LYS A 8 -6.91 -0.22 3.50
CA LYS A 8 -7.69 -1.02 4.45
C LYS A 8 -7.15 -2.45 4.55
N LYS A 9 -6.89 -3.12 3.42
CA LYS A 9 -6.32 -4.48 3.38
C LYS A 9 -4.91 -4.52 3.98
N LEU A 10 -4.06 -3.55 3.65
CA LEU A 10 -2.72 -3.46 4.23
C LEU A 10 -2.77 -3.22 5.75
N ARG A 11 -3.70 -2.40 6.23
CA ARG A 11 -3.86 -2.16 7.67
C ARG A 11 -4.29 -3.42 8.40
N ASP A 12 -5.24 -4.15 7.83
CA ASP A 12 -5.73 -5.42 8.36
C ASP A 12 -4.64 -6.49 8.45
N ALA A 13 -3.74 -6.50 7.46
CA ALA A 13 -2.55 -7.33 7.44
C ALA A 13 -1.40 -6.85 8.37
N GLY A 14 -1.63 -5.83 9.19
CA GLY A 14 -0.65 -5.33 10.18
C GLY A 14 0.41 -4.39 9.63
N PHE A 15 0.19 -3.79 8.46
CA PHE A 15 1.07 -2.75 7.94
C PHE A 15 0.75 -1.39 8.56
N THR A 16 1.79 -0.58 8.70
CA THR A 16 1.72 0.80 9.18
C THR A 16 1.95 1.77 8.04
N PHE A 17 1.39 2.97 8.16
CA PHE A 17 1.45 4.01 7.14
C PHE A 17 2.19 5.21 7.69
N ALA A 18 3.25 5.63 7.01
CA ALA A 18 3.88 6.91 7.26
C ALA A 18 3.58 7.84 6.10
N GLU A 19 2.88 8.93 6.38
CA GLU A 19 2.63 9.96 5.38
C GLU A 19 3.91 10.77 5.14
N GLY A 20 4.45 10.67 3.92
CA GLY A 20 5.46 11.61 3.42
C GLY A 20 4.79 12.75 2.65
N GLY A 21 5.60 13.74 2.23
CA GLY A 21 5.10 14.90 1.48
C GLY A 21 4.42 14.54 0.15
N ASN A 22 4.93 13.54 -0.58
CA ASN A 22 4.43 13.16 -1.91
C ASN A 22 3.68 11.81 -1.92
N HIS A 23 4.18 10.79 -1.21
CA HIS A 23 3.61 9.43 -1.18
C HIS A 23 3.33 8.94 0.24
N THR A 24 2.39 7.99 0.39
CA THR A 24 2.21 7.24 1.65
C THR A 24 3.17 6.06 1.65
N ARG A 25 4.10 6.03 2.62
CA ARG A 25 5.01 4.90 2.81
C ARG A 25 4.31 3.82 3.61
N ILE A 26 4.44 2.58 3.15
CA ILE A 26 3.93 1.38 3.79
C ILE A 26 5.10 0.73 4.51
N LEU A 27 4.97 0.52 5.81
CA LEU A 27 5.97 -0.13 6.65
C LEU A 27 5.40 -1.39 7.29
N LYS A 28 6.25 -2.39 7.47
CA LYS A 28 5.95 -3.60 8.24
C LYS A 28 7.03 -3.77 9.28
N ASP A 29 6.65 -3.82 10.55
CA ASP A 29 7.62 -3.94 11.65
C ASP A 29 8.72 -2.85 11.61
N GLY A 30 8.33 -1.62 11.29
CA GLY A 30 9.26 -0.49 11.14
C GLY A 30 10.14 -0.52 9.88
N ARG A 31 10.08 -1.56 9.06
CA ARG A 31 10.81 -1.64 7.78
C ARG A 31 9.97 -1.12 6.63
N TYR A 32 10.59 -0.33 5.76
CA TYR A 32 9.97 0.14 4.53
C TYR A 32 9.68 -1.04 3.59
N VAL A 33 8.46 -1.10 3.07
CA VAL A 33 8.03 -2.16 2.14
C VAL A 33 7.75 -1.56 0.76
N THR A 34 6.89 -0.55 0.70
CA THR A 34 6.47 0.06 -0.57
C THR A 34 5.89 1.46 -0.35
N VAL A 35 5.54 2.15 -1.44
CA VAL A 35 4.80 3.41 -1.42
C VAL A 35 3.48 3.26 -2.16
N VAL A 36 2.45 3.92 -1.64
CA VAL A 36 1.17 4.11 -2.32
C VAL A 36 1.06 5.58 -2.72
N GLY A 37 0.84 5.82 -4.01
CA GLY A 37 0.58 7.15 -4.53
C GLY A 37 -0.67 7.78 -3.90
N ARG A 38 -0.77 9.12 -3.91
CA ARG A 38 -1.93 9.82 -3.33
C ARG A 38 -3.18 9.81 -4.19
N HIS A 39 -3.10 9.23 -5.39
CA HIS A 39 -4.23 9.16 -6.31
C HIS A 39 -5.36 8.32 -5.70
N ASN A 40 -6.60 8.75 -5.91
CA ASN A 40 -7.78 8.02 -5.42
C ASN A 40 -7.90 6.64 -6.06
N GLU A 41 -7.46 6.52 -7.31
CA GLU A 41 -7.43 5.29 -8.07
C GLU A 41 -5.99 4.89 -8.36
N ILE A 42 -5.71 3.63 -8.03
CA ILE A 42 -4.43 2.99 -8.29
C ILE A 42 -4.64 1.98 -9.41
N ASP A 43 -3.76 2.06 -10.41
CA ASP A 43 -3.74 1.14 -11.54
C ASP A 43 -3.52 -0.30 -11.07
N ASP A 44 -4.17 -1.25 -11.74
CA ASP A 44 -4.08 -2.69 -11.43
C ASP A 44 -2.64 -3.20 -11.45
N ARG A 45 -1.81 -2.66 -12.37
CA ARG A 45 -0.38 -2.98 -12.41
C ARG A 45 0.33 -2.60 -11.11
N MET A 46 -0.01 -1.44 -10.56
CA MET A 46 0.59 -0.97 -9.32
C MET A 46 0.08 -1.76 -8.11
N VAL A 47 -1.19 -2.20 -8.13
CA VAL A 47 -1.72 -3.12 -7.12
C VAL A 47 -0.91 -4.41 -7.12
N LYS A 48 -0.69 -5.04 -8.28
CA LYS A 48 0.12 -6.27 -8.38
C LYS A 48 1.55 -6.11 -7.87
N VAL A 49 2.15 -4.94 -8.10
CA VAL A 49 3.48 -4.62 -7.54
C VAL A 49 3.43 -4.54 -6.02
N ILE A 50 2.43 -3.85 -5.46
CA ILE A 50 2.22 -3.76 -4.02
C ILE A 50 1.98 -5.16 -3.43
N GLU A 51 1.15 -5.99 -4.06
CA GLU A 51 0.89 -7.37 -3.63
C GLU A 51 2.19 -8.19 -3.59
N ARG A 52 3.03 -8.07 -4.61
CA ARG A 52 4.32 -8.75 -4.67
C ARG A 52 5.30 -8.27 -3.61
N GLN A 53 5.32 -6.97 -3.32
CA GLN A 53 6.20 -6.39 -2.30
C GLN A 53 5.72 -6.67 -0.87
N THR A 54 4.41 -6.71 -0.65
CA THR A 54 3.80 -6.89 0.67
C THR A 54 3.51 -8.35 0.99
N GLY A 55 3.41 -9.21 -0.03
CA GLY A 55 2.99 -10.61 0.09
C GLY A 55 1.48 -10.77 0.37
N ILE A 56 0.70 -9.69 0.28
CA ILE A 56 -0.74 -9.69 0.55
C ILE A 56 -1.50 -9.66 -0.76
N ARG A 57 -2.55 -10.46 -0.87
CA ARG A 57 -3.44 -10.47 -2.03
C ARG A 57 -4.57 -9.45 -1.85
N ILE A 58 -4.54 -8.41 -2.67
CA ILE A 58 -5.45 -7.27 -2.68
C ILE A 58 -6.56 -7.49 -3.71
N LEU A 59 -6.25 -8.16 -4.84
CA LEU A 59 -7.19 -8.56 -5.89
C LEU A 59 -7.94 -9.86 -5.56
#